data_AF-A0A7S2C9U4-F1
#
_entry.id   AF-A0A7S2C9U4-F1
#
_cell.length_a   1.000
_cell.length_b   1.000
_cell.length_c   1.000
_cell.angle_alpha   90.00
_cell.angle_beta   90.00
_cell.angle_gamma   90.00
#
_symmetry.space_group_name_H-M   'P 1'
#
loop_
_entity.id
_entity.type
_entity.pdbx_description
1 polymer ?
#
loop_
_entity_poly.entity_id
_entity_poly.type
_entity_poly.pdbx_seq_one_letter_code
_entity_poly.pdbx_strand_id
1 'polypeptide(L)'
;WQVVCGIANLVQNKGALGVSLEIMNRRLVFITAHLAAHQEKLLDRNADYHRIVKETNVVLGGSEKESLVKKGGAHHPQVAGPQALTTEAEYVFFGGDLNYRLALNR
;
A
#
# COMPACT_ATOMS: atom_id res chain seq x y z
N TRP A 1 4.38 -12.35 -1.23
CA TRP A 1 3.33 -11.98 -2.20
C TRP A 1 3.79 -10.77 -2.99
N GLN A 2 3.15 -10.51 -4.14
CA GLN A 2 3.43 -9.33 -4.97
C GLN A 2 2.15 -8.53 -5.16
N VAL A 3 2.29 -7.20 -5.19
CA VAL A 3 1.24 -6.25 -5.56
C VAL A 3 1.74 -5.46 -6.76
N VAL A 4 0.94 -5.38 -7.83
CA VAL A 4 1.27 -4.60 -9.04
C VAL A 4 0.56 -3.25 -8.97
N CYS A 5 1.31 -2.18 -9.25
CA CYS A 5 0.86 -0.79 -9.25
C CYS A 5 1.12 -0.13 -10.61
N GLY A 6 0.53 1.06 -10.84
CA GLY A 6 0.71 1.85 -12.07
C GLY A 6 -0.57 2.06 -12.90
N ILE A 7 -0.44 2.85 -13.97
CA ILE A 7 -1.57 3.25 -14.83
C ILE A 7 -2.19 2.01 -15.49
N ALA A 8 -3.47 1.79 -15.21
CA ALA A 8 -4.29 0.68 -15.73
C ALA A 8 -3.72 -0.74 -15.47
N ASN A 9 -2.78 -0.92 -14.53
CA ASN A 9 -2.04 -2.18 -14.34
C ASN A 9 -1.25 -2.65 -15.57
N LEU A 10 -1.02 -1.79 -16.57
CA LEU A 10 -0.42 -2.16 -17.85
C LEU A 10 1.11 -2.05 -17.84
N VAL A 11 1.69 -1.20 -16.97
CA VAL A 11 3.14 -1.01 -16.87
C VAL A 11 3.65 -1.72 -15.62
N GLN A 12 4.27 -2.88 -15.83
CA GLN A 12 4.56 -3.90 -14.81
C GLN A 12 5.74 -3.58 -13.87
N ASN A 13 6.23 -2.33 -13.81
CA ASN A 13 7.46 -1.98 -13.08
C ASN A 13 7.27 -1.20 -11.77
N LYS A 14 6.02 -1.00 -11.33
CA LYS A 14 5.68 -0.38 -10.04
C LYS A 14 4.87 -1.35 -9.20
N GLY A 15 5.02 -1.27 -7.89
CA GLY A 15 4.36 -2.19 -6.97
C GLY A 15 5.21 -2.52 -5.75
N ALA A 16 4.93 -3.67 -5.16
CA ALA A 16 5.65 -4.15 -3.99
C ALA A 16 5.82 -5.68 -3.98
N LEU A 17 6.86 -6.11 -3.27
CA LEU A 17 7.08 -7.49 -2.87
C LEU A 17 7.04 -7.57 -1.34
N GLY A 18 6.23 -8.47 -0.81
CA GLY A 18 6.06 -8.73 0.61
C GLY A 18 6.49 -10.13 1.02
N VAL A 19 7.12 -10.26 2.18
CA VAL A 19 7.45 -11.53 2.85
C VAL A 19 6.97 -11.47 4.29
N SER A 20 6.39 -12.56 4.78
CA SER A 20 6.03 -12.75 6.19
C SER A 20 6.87 -13.88 6.77
N LEU A 21 7.42 -13.66 7.96
CA LEU A 21 8.21 -14.61 8.72
C LEU A 21 7.61 -14.75 10.12
N GLU A 22 7.71 -15.95 10.68
CA GLU A 22 7.41 -16.19 12.09
C GLU A 22 8.71 -16.52 12.82
N ILE A 23 9.08 -15.69 13.79
CA ILE A 23 10.32 -15.82 14.56
C ILE A 23 9.94 -15.74 16.04
N MET A 24 10.24 -16.78 16.82
CA MET A 24 9.91 -16.85 18.25
C MET A 24 8.44 -16.50 18.54
N ASN A 25 7.51 -17.05 17.75
CA ASN A 25 6.07 -16.80 17.80
C ASN A 25 5.66 -15.33 17.55
N ARG A 26 6.56 -14.52 16.99
CA ARG A 26 6.25 -13.16 16.54
C ARG A 26 6.19 -13.14 15.02
N ARG A 27 5.14 -12.54 14.46
CA ARG A 27 5.01 -12.36 13.01
C ARG A 27 5.66 -11.04 12.59
N LEU A 28 6.65 -11.13 11.70
CA LEU A 28 7.35 -10.00 11.09
C LEU A 28 7.00 -9.94 9.61
N VAL A 29 6.65 -8.76 9.12
CA VAL A 29 6.32 -8.52 7.72
C VAL A 29 7.28 -7.51 7.12
N PHE A 30 7.90 -7.86 6.01
CA PHE A 30 8.79 -6.99 5.25
C PHE A 30 8.19 -6.72 3.88
N ILE A 31 8.05 -5.45 3.53
CA ILE A 31 7.51 -4.98 2.25
C ILE A 31 8.52 -4.02 1.63
N THR A 32 9.01 -4.37 0.44
CA THR A 32 9.79 -3.46 -0.39
C THR A 32 8.93 -2.99 -1.57
N ALA A 33 8.86 -1.68 -1.77
CA ALA A 33 8.00 -1.03 -2.76
C ALA A 33 8.79 -0.11 -3.70
N HIS A 34 8.32 -0.03 -4.94
CA HIS A 34 8.76 0.92 -5.96
C HIS A 34 7.51 1.67 -6.45
N LEU A 35 7.27 2.86 -5.90
CA LEU A 35 6.05 3.64 -6.11
C LEU A 35 6.17 4.57 -7.33
N ALA A 36 5.04 5.14 -7.79
CA ALA A 36 4.99 6.06 -8.91
C ALA A 36 6.09 7.15 -8.89
N ALA A 37 6.87 7.19 -9.98
CA ALA A 37 7.96 8.16 -10.17
C ALA A 37 7.43 9.54 -10.58
N HIS A 38 8.31 10.55 -10.60
CA HIS A 38 8.05 11.97 -10.94
C HIS A 38 7.46 12.83 -9.81
N GLN A 39 7.70 14.14 -9.87
CA GLN A 39 7.41 15.08 -8.79
C GLN A 39 5.90 15.19 -8.53
N GLU A 40 5.15 15.38 -9.61
CA GLU A 40 3.71 15.62 -9.67
C GLU A 40 2.87 14.39 -9.26
N LYS A 41 3.50 13.23 -9.13
CA LYS A 41 2.85 11.93 -8.91
C LYS A 41 2.61 11.59 -7.44
N LEU A 42 2.40 12.62 -6.60
CA LEU A 42 2.13 12.44 -5.18
C LEU A 42 0.88 11.59 -4.92
N LEU A 43 -0.22 11.92 -5.60
CA LEU A 43 -1.49 11.20 -5.41
C LEU A 43 -1.40 9.75 -5.89
N ASP A 44 -0.68 9.51 -6.99
CA ASP A 44 -0.45 8.16 -7.52
C ASP A 44 0.38 7.32 -6.54
N ARG A 45 1.42 7.88 -5.91
CA ARG A 45 2.18 7.19 -4.85
C ARG A 45 1.32 6.84 -3.63
N ASN A 46 0.46 7.76 -3.20
CA ASN A 46 -0.46 7.50 -2.08
C ASN A 46 -1.43 6.37 -2.44
N ALA A 47 -1.96 6.38 -3.67
CA ALA A 47 -2.84 5.33 -4.17
C ALA A 47 -2.13 3.97 -4.24
N ASP A 48 -0.87 3.94 -4.72
CA ASP A 48 -0.03 2.73 -4.71
C ASP A 48 0.12 2.18 -3.29
N TYR A 49 0.47 3.03 -2.32
CA TYR A 49 0.59 2.65 -0.91
C TYR A 49 -0.71 2.01 -0.37
N HIS A 50 -1.86 2.67 -0.56
CA HIS A 50 -3.14 2.16 -0.07
C HIS A 50 -3.51 0.82 -0.70
N ARG A 51 -3.20 0.63 -1.99
CA ARG A 51 -3.40 -0.65 -2.65
C ARG A 51 -2.51 -1.74 -2.05
N ILE A 52 -1.22 -1.47 -1.85
CA ILE A 52 -0.28 -2.42 -1.25
C ILE A 52 -0.73 -2.82 0.15
N VAL A 53 -1.19 -1.87 0.97
CA VAL A 53 -1.73 -2.12 2.32
C VAL A 53 -2.95 -3.03 2.24
N LYS A 54 -3.92 -2.69 1.38
CA LYS A 54 -5.16 -3.45 1.23
C LYS A 54 -4.89 -4.89 0.80
N GLU A 55 -4.10 -5.09 -0.26
CA GLU A 55 -3.80 -6.44 -0.77
C GLU A 55 -2.95 -7.24 0.23
N THR A 56 -2.06 -6.57 0.98
CA THR A 56 -1.30 -7.20 2.07
C THR A 56 -2.21 -7.68 3.19
N ASN A 57 -3.18 -6.86 3.62
CA ASN A 57 -4.16 -7.25 4.63
C ASN A 57 -4.94 -8.50 4.21
N VAL A 58 -5.37 -8.57 2.94
CA VAL A 58 -6.06 -9.76 2.40
C VAL A 58 -5.16 -11.00 2.44
N VAL A 59 -3.89 -10.88 2.01
CA VAL A 59 -2.95 -12.00 2.01
C VAL A 59 -2.63 -12.51 3.41
N LEU A 60 -2.54 -11.61 4.40
CA LEU A 60 -2.19 -11.96 5.78
C LEU A 60 -3.38 -12.44 6.62
N GLY A 61 -4.58 -12.56 6.03
CA GLY A 61 -5.76 -13.10 6.70
C GLY A 61 -6.68 -12.04 7.32
N GLY A 62 -6.42 -10.74 7.09
CA GLY A 62 -7.35 -9.68 7.43
C GLY A 62 -8.66 -9.85 6.65
N SER A 63 -9.79 -9.82 7.36
CA SER A 63 -11.11 -10.00 6.73
C SER A 63 -11.44 -8.82 5.81
N GLU A 64 -11.87 -9.09 4.57
CA GLU A 64 -12.29 -8.04 3.62
C GLU A 64 -13.39 -7.10 4.17
N LYS A 65 -14.09 -7.52 5.23
CA LYS A 65 -15.21 -6.82 5.85
C LYS A 65 -14.84 -5.52 6.58
N GLU A 66 -13.57 -5.29 6.95
CA GLU A 66 -13.17 -4.00 7.55
C GLU A 66 -12.97 -2.87 6.51
N SER A 67 -12.95 -3.19 5.21
CA SER A 67 -12.70 -2.21 4.14
C SER A 67 -13.96 -1.57 3.52
N LEU A 68 -15.17 -1.92 3.99
CA LEU A 68 -16.43 -1.40 3.45
C LEU A 68 -16.95 -0.21 4.28
N VAL A 69 -16.39 0.98 4.05
CA VAL A 69 -17.06 2.24 4.40
C VAL A 69 -18.32 2.37 3.53
N LYS A 70 -19.47 2.64 4.17
CA LYS A 70 -20.81 2.71 3.57
C LYS A 70 -20.83 3.57 2.29
N LYS A 71 -21.39 3.02 1.20
CA LYS A 71 -21.71 3.75 -0.04
C LYS A 71 -22.75 4.85 0.26
N GLY A 72 -22.31 6.10 0.31
CA GLY A 72 -23.13 7.32 0.26
C GLY A 72 -22.72 8.13 -0.97
N GLY A 73 -23.68 8.75 -1.66
CA GLY A 73 -23.55 9.19 -3.05
C GLY A 73 -22.60 10.37 -3.35
N ALA A 74 -22.44 10.59 -4.66
CA ALA A 74 -21.81 11.69 -5.38
C ALA A 74 -20.27 11.69 -5.54
N HIS A 75 -19.86 11.99 -6.77
CA HIS A 75 -18.51 11.99 -7.35
C HIS A 75 -17.48 12.83 -6.58
N HIS A 76 -16.86 12.22 -5.57
CA HIS A 76 -15.55 12.59 -5.07
C HIS A 76 -14.80 11.29 -4.70
N PRO A 77 -13.53 11.10 -5.08
CA PRO A 77 -12.71 10.02 -4.54
C PRO A 77 -12.56 10.26 -3.03
N GLN A 78 -13.44 9.64 -2.26
CA GLN A 78 -13.33 9.57 -0.80
C GLN A 78 -12.09 8.73 -0.54
N VAL A 79 -10.97 9.38 -0.23
CA VAL A 79 -9.76 8.71 0.25
C VAL A 79 -10.17 8.05 1.56
N ALA A 80 -10.34 6.72 1.54
CA ALA A 80 -10.57 5.95 2.75
C ALA A 80 -9.50 6.35 3.78
N GLY A 81 -9.91 6.61 5.03
CA GLY A 81 -8.97 6.91 6.11
C GLY A 81 -7.86 5.86 6.17
N PRO A 82 -6.69 6.18 6.74
CA PRO A 82 -5.51 5.32 6.66
C PRO A 82 -5.86 3.91 7.17
N GLN A 83 -5.94 2.95 6.25
CA GLN A 83 -6.04 1.54 6.63
C GLN A 83 -4.75 1.19 7.39
N ALA A 84 -4.89 0.76 8.64
CA ALA A 84 -3.75 0.28 9.39
C ALA A 84 -3.18 -0.94 8.67
N LEU A 85 -1.85 -1.01 8.57
CA LEU A 85 -1.15 -2.15 8.03
C LEU A 85 -1.20 -3.25 9.09
N THR A 86 -2.18 -4.15 8.90
CA THR A 86 -2.52 -5.41 9.58
C THR A 86 -2.34 -5.47 11.10
N THR A 87 -3.43 -5.76 11.82
CA THR A 87 -3.39 -6.22 13.24
C THR A 87 -2.77 -7.61 13.39
N GLU A 88 -2.50 -8.29 12.27
CA GLU A 88 -2.04 -9.67 12.20
C GLU A 88 -0.52 -9.82 12.30
N ALA A 89 0.22 -8.71 12.23
CA ALA A 89 1.67 -8.66 12.37
C ALA A 89 2.07 -7.80 13.56
N GLU A 90 3.08 -8.25 14.31
CA GLU A 90 3.61 -7.47 15.43
C GLU A 90 4.58 -6.39 14.97
N TYR A 91 5.36 -6.70 13.94
CA TYR A 91 6.30 -5.77 13.34
C TYR A 91 6.08 -5.74 11.83
N VAL A 92 5.95 -4.53 11.30
CA VAL A 92 5.87 -4.32 9.86
C VAL A 92 6.94 -3.32 9.43
N PHE A 93 7.73 -3.72 8.45
CA PHE A 93 8.76 -2.92 7.81
C PHE A 93 8.30 -2.62 6.39
N PHE A 94 8.08 -1.34 6.09
CA PHE A 94 7.69 -0.88 4.77
C PHE A 94 8.76 0.09 4.25
N GLY A 95 9.41 -0.24 3.14
CA GLY A 95 10.49 0.57 2.57
C GLY A 95 10.69 0.33 1.08
N GLY A 96 11.80 0.83 0.54
CA GLY A 96 12.16 0.73 -0.88
C GLY A 96 12.29 2.09 -1.58
N ASP A 97 12.16 2.13 -2.90
CA ASP A 97 12.11 3.38 -3.67
C ASP A 97 10.69 3.97 -3.64
N LEU A 98 10.41 4.68 -2.54
CA LEU A 98 9.11 5.30 -2.31
C LEU A 98 8.85 6.51 -3.22
N ASN A 99 9.86 7.01 -3.92
CA ASN A 99 9.75 8.10 -4.89
C ASN A 99 9.12 9.43 -4.40
N TYR A 100 8.90 9.65 -3.09
CA TYR A 100 8.52 10.98 -2.58
C TYR A 100 9.65 11.97 -2.80
N ARG A 101 9.26 13.22 -3.07
CA ARG A 101 10.18 14.30 -3.42
C ARG A 101 9.92 15.51 -2.54
N LEU A 102 10.95 16.32 -2.32
CA LEU A 102 10.80 17.60 -1.65
C LEU A 102 10.03 18.56 -2.57
N ALA A 103 8.98 19.20 -2.04
CA ALA A 103 8.22 20.21 -2.75
C ALA A 103 8.90 21.58 -2.60
N LEU A 104 10.05 21.75 -3.25
CA LEU A 104 10.81 22.99 -3.27
C LEU A 104 10.57 23.70 -4.60
N ASN A 105 10.26 24.99 -4.53
CA ASN A 105 10.32 25.85 -5.71
C ASN A 105 11.79 25.94 -6.14
N ARG A 106 12.08 25.60 -7.40
CA ARG A 106 13.38 25.84 -8.02
C ARG A 106 13.39 27.19 -8.70
#